data_AF-A0ABD1GK82-F1
#
_entry.id   AF-A0ABD1GK82-F1
#
_cell.length_a   1.000
_cell.length_b   1.000
_cell.length_c   1.000
_cell.angle_alpha   90.00
_cell.angle_beta   90.00
_cell.angle_gamma   90.00
#
_symmetry.space_group_name_H-M   'P 1'
#
loop_
_entity.id
_entity.type
_entity.pdbx_description
1 polymer ?
#
loop_
_entity_poly.entity_id
_entity_poly.type
_entity_poly.pdbx_seq_one_letter_code
_entity_poly.pdbx_strand_id
1 'polypeptide(L)'
;MSPYRIIFGKMCHLPVGIEHRAYWAVQQMNTEAKACGEERKLQLQELDELRLESYDAAMWYKERTKLWHDRNLRAKNLQLKSRWTGPYVITSLRSNGALEIQGSPPNSQPFIVNGHMVKIYRDSSELCVVEEISLRIPALSSI
;
A
#
# COMPACT_ATOMS: atom_id res chain seq x y z
N MET A 1 38.27 -10.32 50.42
CA MET A 1 39.62 -10.92 50.27
C MET A 1 39.52 -12.01 49.20
N SER A 2 40.03 -11.76 48.00
CA SER A 2 40.10 -12.78 46.93
C SER A 2 41.47 -13.46 46.99
N PRO A 3 41.57 -14.80 47.04
CA PRO A 3 42.81 -15.49 47.33
C PRO A 3 43.45 -16.04 46.04
N TYR A 4 43.83 -15.19 45.07
CA TYR A 4 44.61 -15.69 43.93
C TYR A 4 45.77 -14.77 43.61
N ARG A 5 46.98 -15.31 43.79
CA ARG A 5 48.27 -14.67 43.48
C ARG A 5 48.89 -15.46 42.33
N ILE A 6 48.83 -14.92 41.12
CA ILE A 6 49.43 -15.56 39.93
C ILE A 6 50.92 -15.24 39.93
N ILE A 7 51.75 -16.26 40.15
CA ILE A 7 53.22 -16.16 40.12
C ILE A 7 53.67 -16.66 38.75
N PHE A 8 54.12 -15.75 37.88
CA PHE A 8 54.74 -16.09 36.60
C PHE A 8 56.21 -16.43 36.82
N GLY A 9 56.56 -17.72 36.77
CA GLY A 9 57.94 -18.16 36.89
C GLY A 9 58.13 -19.64 36.57
N LYS A 10 58.67 -19.92 35.37
CA LYS A 10 58.98 -21.20 34.70
C LYS A 10 57.89 -21.75 33.79
N MET A 11 58.33 -22.44 32.71
CA MET A 11 57.51 -23.05 31.66
C MET A 11 56.42 -23.93 32.26
N CYS A 12 55.29 -23.32 32.59
CA CYS A 12 54.14 -23.98 33.17
C CYS A 12 53.37 -24.63 32.02
N HIS A 13 53.60 -25.92 31.81
CA HIS A 13 52.63 -26.75 31.10
C HIS A 13 51.33 -26.65 31.90
N LEU A 14 50.31 -25.97 31.37
CA LEU A 14 48.99 -26.07 31.96
C LEU A 14 48.68 -27.58 32.03
N PRO A 15 48.26 -28.13 33.18
CA PRO A 15 47.89 -29.53 33.22
C PRO A 15 46.80 -29.76 32.19
N VAL A 16 47.01 -30.68 31.25
CA VAL A 16 46.04 -31.06 30.18
C VAL A 16 44.62 -31.24 30.73
N GLY A 17 44.49 -31.74 31.96
CA GLY A 17 43.18 -31.90 32.60
C GLY A 17 42.43 -30.60 32.92
N ILE A 18 43.10 -29.45 33.00
CA ILE A 18 42.46 -28.13 33.18
C ILE A 18 42.03 -27.58 31.81
N GLU A 19 42.89 -27.69 30.79
CA GLU A 19 42.58 -27.29 29.42
C GLU A 19 41.39 -28.08 28.85
N HIS A 20 41.39 -29.40 29.05
CA HIS A 20 40.29 -30.27 28.63
C HIS A 20 38.96 -29.93 29.34
N ARG A 21 38.99 -29.59 30.63
CA ARG A 21 37.80 -29.15 31.37
C ARG A 21 37.27 -27.81 30.86
N ALA A 22 38.15 -26.85 30.58
CA ALA A 22 37.77 -25.59 29.97
C ALA A 22 37.17 -25.80 28.57
N TYR A 23 37.78 -26.68 27.76
CA TYR A 23 37.29 -27.05 26.43
C TYR A 23 35.87 -27.64 26.48
N TRP A 24 35.60 -28.59 27.36
CA TRP A 24 34.26 -29.19 27.48
C TRP A 24 33.21 -28.22 28.00
N ALA A 25 33.55 -27.34 28.93
CA ALA A 25 32.64 -26.29 29.38
C ALA A 25 32.24 -25.37 28.22
N VAL A 26 33.21 -24.97 27.38
CA VAL A 26 32.93 -24.16 26.18
C VAL A 26 32.08 -24.93 25.16
N GLN A 27 32.37 -26.21 24.93
CA GLN A 27 31.57 -27.04 24.03
C GLN A 27 30.12 -27.17 24.51
N GLN A 28 29.94 -27.43 25.81
CA GLN A 28 28.62 -27.55 26.42
C GLN A 28 27.81 -26.24 26.29
N MET A 29 28.42 -25.11 26.67
CA MET A 29 27.77 -23.80 26.52
C MET A 29 27.41 -23.49 25.06
N ASN A 30 28.27 -23.85 24.11
CA ASN A 30 27.98 -23.66 22.69
C ASN A 30 26.83 -24.56 22.19
N THR A 31 26.71 -25.79 22.69
CA THR A 31 25.58 -26.67 22.35
C THR A 31 24.27 -26.16 22.93
N GLU A 32 24.27 -25.68 24.17
CA GLU A 32 23.11 -25.08 24.82
C GLU A 32 22.69 -23.78 24.10
N ALA A 33 23.67 -22.98 23.66
CA ALA A 33 23.40 -21.78 22.87
C ALA A 33 22.77 -22.09 21.51
N LYS A 34 23.20 -23.17 20.84
CA LYS A 34 22.58 -23.63 19.58
C LYS A 34 21.14 -24.11 19.80
N ALA A 35 20.92 -24.95 20.82
CA ALA A 35 19.59 -25.44 21.18
C ALA A 35 18.64 -24.27 21.52
N CYS A 36 19.11 -23.30 22.31
CA CYS A 36 18.35 -22.09 22.63
C CYS A 36 18.05 -21.25 21.37
N GLY A 37 18.99 -21.19 20.42
CA GLY A 37 18.79 -20.51 19.13
C GLY A 37 17.75 -21.21 18.24
N GLU A 38 17.77 -22.54 18.19
CA GLU A 38 16.78 -23.35 17.47
C GLU A 38 15.39 -23.22 18.08
N GLU A 39 15.28 -23.28 19.40
CA GLU A 39 14.02 -23.10 20.11
C GLU A 39 13.44 -21.69 19.88
N ARG A 40 14.27 -20.65 19.98
CA ARG A 40 13.85 -19.28 19.63
C ARG A 40 13.38 -19.19 18.18
N LYS A 41 14.05 -19.87 17.26
CA LYS A 41 13.66 -19.88 15.84
C LYS A 41 12.28 -20.53 15.65
N LEU A 42 12.03 -21.66 16.32
CA LEU A 42 10.73 -22.33 16.29
C LEU A 42 9.62 -21.43 16.86
N GLN A 43 9.87 -20.79 18.00
CA GLN A 43 8.92 -19.83 18.60
C GLN A 43 8.57 -18.67 17.64
N LEU A 44 9.55 -18.16 16.89
CA LEU A 44 9.30 -17.10 15.90
C LEU A 44 8.46 -17.61 14.72
N GLN A 45 8.69 -18.85 14.26
CA GLN A 45 7.90 -19.46 13.19
C GLN A 45 6.44 -19.64 13.62
N GLU A 46 6.18 -20.12 14.83
CA GLU A 46 4.83 -20.23 15.39
C GLU A 46 4.11 -18.87 15.42
N LEU A 47 4.80 -17.80 15.82
CA LEU A 47 4.24 -16.45 15.81
C LEU A 47 3.91 -15.94 14.40
N ASP A 48 4.76 -16.26 13.42
CA ASP A 48 4.52 -15.90 12.03
C ASP A 48 3.31 -16.66 11.45
N GLU A 49 3.14 -17.93 11.81
CA GLU A 49 1.97 -18.74 11.43
C GLU A 49 0.68 -18.15 12.02
N LEU A 50 0.65 -17.87 13.32
CA LEU A 50 -0.50 -17.24 13.98
C LEU A 50 -0.87 -15.89 13.35
N ARG A 51 0.16 -15.11 12.97
CA ARG A 51 -0.04 -13.84 12.29
C ARG A 51 -0.67 -14.06 10.91
N LEU A 52 -0.18 -15.02 10.14
CA LEU A 52 -0.74 -15.35 8.82
C LEU A 52 -2.19 -15.81 8.92
N GLU A 53 -2.51 -16.70 9.86
CA GLU A 53 -3.87 -17.15 10.15
C GLU A 53 -4.81 -15.98 10.48
N SER A 54 -4.33 -15.02 11.28
CA SER A 54 -5.12 -13.83 11.63
C SER A 54 -5.43 -12.95 10.41
N TYR A 55 -4.47 -12.82 9.48
CA TYR A 55 -4.68 -12.08 8.23
C TYR A 55 -5.65 -12.79 7.31
N ASP A 56 -5.51 -14.11 7.14
CA ASP A 56 -6.43 -14.91 6.34
C ASP A 56 -7.86 -14.82 6.89
N ALA A 57 -8.04 -14.97 8.21
CA ALA A 57 -9.34 -14.82 8.86
C ALA A 57 -9.96 -13.43 8.64
N ALA A 58 -9.15 -12.36 8.74
CA ALA A 58 -9.61 -11.00 8.48
C ALA A 58 -9.98 -10.78 7.00
N MET A 59 -9.22 -11.36 6.08
CA MET A 59 -9.51 -11.35 4.64
C MET A 59 -10.84 -12.05 4.36
N TRP A 60 -11.04 -13.26 4.87
CA TRP A 60 -12.29 -14.01 4.74
C TRP A 60 -13.50 -13.24 5.25
N TYR A 61 -13.38 -12.54 6.38
CA TYR A 61 -14.45 -11.71 6.91
C TYR A 61 -14.81 -10.56 5.95
N LYS A 62 -13.80 -9.83 5.47
CA LYS A 62 -13.99 -8.72 4.52
C LYS A 62 -14.62 -9.21 3.22
N GLU A 63 -14.16 -10.34 2.69
CA GLU A 63 -14.71 -10.93 1.47
C GLU A 63 -16.17 -11.36 1.65
N ARG A 64 -16.51 -12.04 2.75
CA ARG A 64 -17.90 -12.42 3.04
C ARG A 64 -18.81 -11.21 3.16
N THR A 65 -18.36 -10.17 3.87
CA THR A 65 -19.10 -8.92 4.02
C THR A 65 -19.29 -8.23 2.67
N LYS A 66 -18.23 -8.16 1.85
CA LYS A 66 -18.31 -7.64 0.47
C LYS A 66 -19.30 -8.42 -0.37
N LEU A 67 -19.23 -9.75 -0.38
CA LEU A 67 -20.17 -10.61 -1.13
C LEU A 67 -21.61 -10.41 -0.69
N TRP A 68 -21.86 -10.25 0.61
CA TRP A 68 -23.19 -9.95 1.14
C TRP A 68 -23.68 -8.58 0.66
N HIS A 69 -22.83 -7.56 0.70
CA HIS A 69 -23.16 -6.22 0.20
C HIS A 69 -23.39 -6.21 -1.30
N ASP A 70 -22.52 -6.84 -2.09
CA ASP A 70 -22.61 -6.91 -3.54
C ASP A 70 -23.88 -7.67 -3.97
N ARG A 71 -24.26 -8.75 -3.26
CA ARG A 71 -25.52 -9.47 -3.48
C ARG A 71 -26.74 -8.60 -3.14
N ASN A 72 -26.66 -7.81 -2.08
CA ASN A 72 -27.76 -6.96 -1.62
C ASN A 72 -27.81 -5.60 -2.31
N LEU A 73 -26.77 -5.24 -3.04
CA LEU A 73 -26.76 -4.13 -3.96
C LEU A 73 -27.69 -4.50 -5.11
N ARG A 74 -28.98 -4.20 -4.94
CA ARG A 74 -29.91 -4.22 -6.06
C ARG A 74 -29.28 -3.41 -7.16
N ALA A 75 -29.15 -3.98 -8.35
CA ALA A 75 -28.89 -3.27 -9.57
C ALA A 75 -30.07 -2.32 -9.84
N LYS A 76 -30.23 -1.29 -9.02
CA LYS A 76 -30.74 -0.02 -9.52
C LYS A 76 -29.81 0.26 -10.67
N ASN A 77 -30.38 0.51 -11.85
CA ASN A 77 -29.64 1.13 -12.93
C ASN A 77 -29.06 2.43 -12.36
N LEU A 78 -27.89 2.34 -11.73
CA LEU A 78 -26.93 3.41 -11.54
C LEU A 78 -26.35 3.68 -12.92
N GLN A 79 -27.23 3.87 -13.90
CA GLN A 79 -26.98 4.83 -14.95
C GLN A 79 -26.65 6.07 -14.15
N LEU A 80 -25.35 6.34 -14.02
CA LEU A 80 -24.83 7.66 -13.70
C LEU A 80 -25.32 8.53 -14.86
N LYS A 81 -26.63 8.83 -14.87
CA LYS A 81 -27.22 9.78 -15.77
C LYS A 81 -26.53 11.06 -15.38
N SER A 82 -25.68 11.55 -16.27
CA SER A 82 -25.15 12.90 -16.12
C SER A 82 -26.34 13.79 -15.83
N ARG A 83 -26.28 14.55 -14.73
CA ARG A 83 -27.30 15.56 -14.42
C ARG A 83 -27.33 16.66 -15.48
N TRP A 84 -26.29 16.71 -16.32
CA TRP A 84 -26.16 17.55 -17.48
C TRP A 84 -27.06 17.04 -18.61
N THR A 85 -27.99 17.88 -19.02
CA THR A 85 -28.69 17.76 -20.30
C THR A 85 -27.74 18.21 -21.42
N GLY A 86 -28.00 17.77 -22.65
CA GLY A 86 -27.06 17.75 -23.78
C GLY A 86 -26.38 19.08 -24.18
N PRO A 87 -25.71 19.12 -25.33
CA PRO A 87 -25.08 20.34 -25.79
C PRO A 87 -26.13 21.42 -26.10
N TYR A 88 -25.86 22.64 -25.66
CA TYR A 88 -26.67 23.81 -25.99
C TYR A 88 -25.80 24.94 -26.53
N VAL A 89 -26.38 25.80 -27.36
CA VAL A 89 -25.72 26.97 -27.95
C VAL A 89 -26.04 28.21 -27.10
N ILE A 90 -25.01 28.95 -26.72
CA ILE A 90 -25.14 30.22 -25.99
C ILE A 90 -25.46 31.33 -26.98
N THR A 91 -26.50 32.11 -26.72
CA THR A 91 -26.96 33.23 -27.56
C THR A 91 -26.38 34.56 -27.09
N SER A 92 -26.46 34.85 -25.78
CA SER A 92 -26.02 36.14 -25.25
C SER A 92 -25.51 36.03 -23.80
N LEU A 93 -24.59 36.94 -23.45
CA LEU A 93 -24.06 37.14 -22.11
C LEU A 93 -24.69 38.42 -21.53
N ARG A 94 -25.35 38.31 -20.38
CA ARG A 94 -25.89 39.47 -19.68
C ARG A 94 -24.81 40.12 -18.82
N SER A 95 -24.94 41.42 -18.56
CA SER A 95 -23.99 42.19 -17.74
C SER A 95 -23.82 41.66 -16.31
N ASN A 96 -24.81 40.92 -15.81
CA ASN A 96 -24.79 40.27 -14.50
C ASN A 96 -24.19 38.86 -14.49
N GLY A 97 -23.62 38.38 -15.61
CA GLY A 97 -22.99 37.06 -15.72
C GLY A 97 -23.96 35.90 -15.96
N ALA A 98 -25.25 36.18 -16.19
CA ALA A 98 -26.22 35.18 -16.61
C ALA A 98 -26.08 34.90 -18.13
N LEU A 99 -26.31 33.66 -18.52
CA LEU A 99 -26.20 33.19 -19.90
C LEU A 99 -27.59 32.93 -20.48
N GLU A 100 -27.87 33.48 -21.65
CA GLU A 100 -29.02 33.07 -22.46
C GLU A 100 -28.62 31.93 -23.38
N ILE A 101 -29.35 30.83 -23.27
CA ILE A 101 -29.10 29.61 -24.02
C ILE A 101 -30.31 29.32 -24.90
N GLN A 102 -30.06 28.87 -26.14
CA GLN A 102 -31.11 28.47 -27.07
C GLN A 102 -31.80 27.18 -26.58
N GLY A 103 -33.14 27.16 -26.59
CA GLY A 103 -33.89 25.96 -26.28
C GLY A 103 -33.64 24.84 -27.30
N SER A 104 -33.74 23.59 -26.86
CA SER A 104 -33.75 22.40 -27.73
C SER A 104 -35.13 21.75 -27.63
N PRO A 105 -35.86 21.51 -28.74
CA PRO A 105 -35.53 21.67 -30.17
C PRO A 105 -35.43 23.14 -30.67
N PRO A 106 -34.89 23.40 -31.88
CA PRO A 106 -34.49 24.75 -32.36
C PRO A 106 -35.59 25.82 -32.42
N ASN A 107 -36.86 25.42 -32.34
CA ASN A 107 -38.02 26.33 -32.29
C ASN A 107 -38.41 26.76 -30.87
N SER A 108 -37.66 26.34 -29.85
CA SER A 108 -37.95 26.68 -28.45
C SER A 108 -37.38 28.05 -28.08
N GLN A 109 -38.06 28.75 -27.17
CA GLN A 109 -37.59 30.05 -26.70
C GLN A 109 -36.25 29.93 -25.96
N PRO A 110 -35.35 30.91 -26.12
CA PRO A 110 -34.15 30.97 -25.33
C PRO A 110 -34.51 31.22 -23.86
N PHE A 111 -33.74 30.62 -22.96
CA PHE A 111 -33.93 30.77 -21.52
C PHE A 111 -32.61 31.09 -20.83
N ILE A 112 -32.70 31.69 -19.65
CA ILE A 112 -31.55 32.21 -18.91
C ILE A 112 -31.11 31.18 -17.87
N VAL A 113 -29.81 30.93 -17.81
CA VAL A 113 -29.19 30.11 -16.77
C VAL A 113 -28.03 30.85 -16.10
N ASN A 114 -27.74 30.48 -14.86
CA ASN A 114 -26.55 30.94 -14.17
C ASN A 114 -25.31 30.31 -14.79
N GLY A 115 -24.23 31.09 -14.96
CA GLY A 115 -22.96 30.59 -15.50
C GLY A 115 -22.39 29.39 -14.75
N HIS A 116 -22.59 29.30 -13.43
CA HIS A 116 -22.16 28.16 -12.61
C HIS A 116 -22.86 26.84 -12.93
N MET A 117 -24.02 26.89 -13.61
CA MET A 117 -24.78 25.71 -14.03
C MET A 117 -24.45 25.27 -15.45
N VAL A 118 -23.40 25.82 -16.06
CA VAL A 118 -22.97 25.50 -17.42
C VAL A 118 -21.57 24.90 -17.40
N LYS A 119 -21.35 23.90 -18.23
CA LYS A 119 -20.04 23.27 -18.44
C LYS A 119 -19.74 23.26 -19.92
N ILE A 120 -18.51 23.62 -20.28
CA ILE A 120 -18.04 23.57 -21.67
C ILE A 120 -18.18 22.12 -22.15
N TYR A 121 -18.97 21.93 -23.21
CA TYR A 121 -19.10 20.65 -23.87
C TYR A 121 -17.82 20.38 -24.65
N ARG A 122 -17.07 19.34 -24.27
CA ARG A 122 -15.90 18.88 -25.00
C ARG A 122 -16.36 17.75 -25.91
N ASP A 123 -16.37 18.00 -27.21
CA ASP A 123 -16.66 16.96 -28.19
C ASP A 123 -15.45 16.03 -28.31
N SER A 124 -15.67 14.72 -28.20
CA SER A 124 -14.61 13.70 -28.26
C SER A 124 -13.99 13.53 -29.65
N SER A 125 -14.48 14.27 -30.65
CA SER A 125 -14.01 14.23 -32.04
C SER A 125 -12.73 15.04 -32.30
N GLU A 126 -12.38 15.99 -31.43
CA GLU A 126 -11.06 16.61 -31.42
C GLU A 126 -10.16 15.84 -30.44
N LEU A 127 -9.64 14.71 -30.92
CA LEU A 127 -8.56 13.98 -30.26
C LEU A 127 -7.42 14.97 -29.97
N CYS A 128 -7.24 15.29 -28.68
CA CYS A 128 -5.99 15.87 -28.21
C CYS A 128 -4.87 14.97 -28.73
N VAL A 129 -3.94 15.54 -29.49
CA VAL A 129 -2.64 14.93 -29.72
C VAL A 129 -2.02 14.78 -28.32
N VAL A 130 -2.12 13.58 -27.75
CA VAL A 130 -1.39 13.26 -26.53
C VAL A 130 0.06 13.14 -26.96
N GLU A 131 0.86 14.18 -26.71
CA GLU A 131 2.31 14.04 -26.79
C GLU A 131 2.72 12.95 -25.81
N GLU A 132 3.07 11.78 -26.35
CA GLU A 132 3.59 10.66 -25.60
C GLU A 132 5.03 10.99 -25.19
N ILE A 133 5.18 11.67 -24.06
CA ILE A 133 6.50 11.95 -23.48
C ILE A 133 7.00 10.65 -22.87
N SER A 134 7.88 9.95 -23.61
CA SER A 134 8.58 8.78 -23.08
C SER A 134 9.46 9.16 -21.89
N LEU A 135 9.12 8.66 -20.70
CA LEU A 135 9.97 8.80 -19.52
C LEU A 135 11.12 7.80 -19.62
N ARG A 136 12.31 8.26 -20.03
CA ARG A 136 13.54 7.46 -19.91
C ARG A 136 13.86 7.26 -18.43
N ILE A 137 13.88 6.00 -18.01
CA ILE A 137 14.41 5.60 -16.71
C ILE A 137 15.89 6.01 -16.67
N PRO A 138 16.32 6.85 -15.69
CA PRO A 138 17.71 7.23 -15.59
C PRO A 138 18.55 5.99 -15.25
N ALA A 139 19.65 5.81 -15.99
CA ALA A 139 20.57 4.72 -15.75
C ALA A 139 21.09 4.79 -14.31
N LEU A 140 21.00 3.68 -13.58
CA LEU A 140 21.61 3.54 -12.27
C LEU A 140 23.11 3.74 -12.44
N SER A 141 23.61 4.89 -11.98
CA SER A 141 25.04 5.09 -11.80
C SER A 141 25.51 4.11 -10.74
N SER A 142 26.23 3.08 -11.16
CA SER A 142 26.96 2.17 -10.29
C SER A 142 27.95 2.96 -9.44
N ILE A 143 27.73 2.96 -8.13
CA ILE A 143 28.73 3.30 -7.11
C ILE A 143 29.59 2.07 -6.86
#